data_AF-A0A1C4TQJ8-F1
#
_entry.id   AF-A0A1C4TQJ8-F1
#
_cell.length_a   1.000
_cell.length_b   1.000
_cell.length_c   1.000
_cell.angle_alpha   90.00
_cell.angle_beta   90.00
_cell.angle_gamma   90.00
#
_symmetry.space_group_name_H-M   'P 1'
#
loop_
_entity.id
_entity.type
_entity.pdbx_description
1 polymer ?
#
loop_
_entity_poly.entity_id
_entity_poly.type
_entity_poly.pdbx_seq_one_letter_code
_entity_poly.pdbx_strand_id
1 'polypeptide(L)'
;MGAAETTRWLFPVVSVAALLDHTADLVRSEGPAFFPRTFTQRLDEARGGVPGDDYLRTLAGLLRAVEQEPEAGFVDLPLADWEAAVRFPELFGFGANWIYEGEYPSLSDSIAAFIDAEHPFCGESFSRLAADAQSVLVTFPQPAVLSANVTCWIPWVSREALSEVIQGIDDHMRTEHAGS
;
A
#
# COMPACT_ATOMS: atom_id res chain seq x y z
N MET A 1 14.41 18.28 20.34
CA MET A 1 14.13 17.19 19.38
C MET A 1 14.66 15.91 19.99
N GLY A 2 13.82 15.20 20.75
CA GLY A 2 14.17 13.88 21.27
C GLY A 2 14.04 12.88 20.13
N ALA A 3 15.05 12.03 19.96
CA ALA A 3 14.98 10.91 19.03
C ALA A 3 13.76 10.06 19.40
N ALA A 4 12.79 9.93 18.50
CA ALA A 4 11.76 8.93 18.64
C ALA A 4 12.46 7.58 18.47
N GLU A 5 12.75 6.90 19.58
CA GLU A 5 13.07 5.48 19.56
C GLU A 5 11.89 4.77 18.92
N THR A 6 12.06 4.32 17.68
CA THR A 6 11.10 3.50 16.98
C THR A 6 11.05 2.15 17.69
N THR A 7 10.17 2.06 18.68
CA THR A 7 9.90 0.81 19.40
C THR A 7 9.30 -0.17 18.39
N ARG A 8 10.13 -1.12 17.94
CA ARG A 8 9.67 -2.17 17.02
C ARG A 8 8.91 -3.21 17.83
N TRP A 9 7.59 -3.25 17.66
CA TRP A 9 6.74 -4.29 18.22
C TRP A 9 7.14 -5.67 17.66
N LEU A 10 7.30 -6.65 18.54
CA LEU A 10 7.60 -8.04 18.15
C LEU A 10 6.37 -8.76 17.58
N PHE A 11 5.17 -8.24 17.85
CA PHE A 11 3.88 -8.75 17.36
C PHE A 11 3.07 -7.63 16.74
N PRO A 12 2.14 -7.93 15.80
CA PRO A 12 1.18 -6.95 15.30
C PRO A 12 0.40 -6.29 16.45
N VAL A 13 0.17 -4.98 16.38
CA VAL A 13 -0.50 -4.18 17.43
C VAL A 13 -1.88 -4.75 17.76
N VAL A 14 -2.65 -5.12 16.73
CA VAL A 14 -3.95 -5.80 16.87
C VAL A 14 -3.86 -7.08 17.71
N SER A 15 -2.82 -7.89 17.53
CA SER A 15 -2.62 -9.14 18.27
C SER A 15 -2.31 -8.87 19.74
N VAL A 16 -1.52 -7.82 20.02
CA VAL A 16 -1.23 -7.39 21.39
C VAL A 16 -2.49 -6.85 22.07
N ALA A 17 -3.28 -6.03 21.38
CA ALA A 17 -4.55 -5.52 21.92
C ALA A 17 -5.55 -6.64 22.23
N ALA A 18 -5.67 -7.64 21.35
CA ALA A 18 -6.51 -8.81 21.58
C ALA A 18 -6.04 -9.66 22.77
N LEU A 19 -4.72 -9.85 22.91
CA LEU A 19 -4.15 -10.55 24.06
C LEU A 19 -4.44 -9.84 25.38
N LEU A 20 -4.35 -8.51 25.41
CA LEU A 20 -4.66 -7.71 26.59
C LEU A 20 -6.14 -7.84 27.00
N ASP A 21 -7.07 -7.80 26.05
CA ASP A 21 -8.49 -8.00 26.34
C ASP A 21 -8.79 -9.39 26.87
N HIS A 22 -8.21 -10.42 26.24
CA HIS A 22 -8.37 -11.79 26.73
C HIS A 22 -7.79 -11.95 28.15
N THR A 23 -6.64 -11.33 28.42
CA THR A 23 -6.03 -11.35 29.75
C THR A 23 -6.89 -10.60 30.76
N ALA A 24 -7.56 -9.51 30.36
CA ALA A 24 -8.49 -8.79 31.22
C ALA A 24 -9.69 -9.67 31.62
N ASP A 25 -10.23 -10.45 30.68
CA ASP A 25 -11.32 -11.40 30.97
C ASP A 25 -10.87 -12.49 31.95
N LEU A 26 -9.64 -12.98 31.80
CA LEU A 26 -9.04 -13.91 32.77
C LEU A 26 -8.85 -13.25 34.14
N VAL A 27 -8.36 -12.01 34.20
CA VAL A 27 -8.16 -11.30 35.50
C VAL A 27 -9.49 -11.06 36.22
N ARG A 28 -10.57 -10.85 35.46
CA ARG A 28 -11.91 -10.67 36.01
C ARG A 28 -12.52 -11.98 36.53
N SER A 29 -12.28 -13.09 35.83
CA SER A 29 -12.90 -14.38 36.11
C SER A 29 -12.09 -15.25 37.06
N GLU A 30 -10.77 -15.11 37.05
CA GLU A 30 -9.83 -15.95 37.79
C GLU A 30 -9.18 -15.20 38.97
N GLY A 31 -8.85 -15.94 40.02
CA GLY A 31 -8.16 -15.38 41.18
C GLY A 31 -6.65 -15.13 40.94
N PRO A 32 -5.96 -14.40 41.84
CA PRO A 32 -4.53 -14.09 41.69
C PRO A 32 -3.60 -15.31 41.60
N ALA A 33 -4.04 -16.48 42.08
CA ALA A 33 -3.28 -17.73 42.04
C ALA A 33 -3.22 -18.38 40.65
N PHE A 34 -4.11 -17.99 39.73
CA PHE A 34 -4.12 -18.45 38.35
C PHE A 34 -2.92 -17.91 37.55
N PHE A 35 -2.44 -16.72 37.92
CA PHE A 35 -1.40 -16.01 37.20
C PHE A 35 0.00 -16.24 37.79
N PRO A 36 1.06 -16.21 36.96
CA PRO A 36 2.43 -16.14 37.46
C PRO A 36 2.61 -14.93 38.40
N ARG A 37 3.25 -15.14 39.56
CA ARG A 37 3.46 -14.07 40.56
C ARG A 37 4.06 -12.79 39.97
N THR A 38 5.01 -12.95 39.05
CA THR A 38 5.67 -11.82 38.37
C THR A 38 4.70 -11.01 37.51
N PHE A 39 3.70 -11.65 36.90
CA PHE A 39 2.65 -10.94 36.16
C PHE A 39 1.80 -10.11 37.11
N THR A 40 1.31 -10.72 38.19
CA THR A 40 0.46 -10.04 39.17
C THR A 40 1.17 -8.85 39.81
N GLN A 41 2.44 -9.01 40.19
CA GLN A 41 3.28 -7.92 40.73
C GLN A 41 3.40 -6.75 39.76
N ARG A 42 3.76 -7.02 38.50
CA ARG A 42 3.90 -5.97 37.48
C ARG A 42 2.57 -5.28 37.17
N LEU A 43 1.49 -6.04 37.13
CA LEU A 43 0.15 -5.48 36.92
C LEU A 43 -0.27 -4.58 38.08
N ASP A 44 -0.01 -5.00 39.33
CA ASP A 44 -0.28 -4.20 40.53
C ASP A 44 0.54 -2.90 40.56
N GLU A 45 1.83 -2.97 40.21
CA GLU A 45 2.69 -1.79 40.08
C GLU A 45 2.20 -0.84 38.99
N ALA A 46 1.78 -1.36 37.84
CA ALA A 46 1.40 -0.57 36.67
C ALA A 46 0.00 0.05 36.78
N ARG A 47 -0.97 -0.64 37.39
CA ARG A 47 -2.38 -0.22 37.41
C ARG A 47 -2.68 0.94 38.35
N GLY A 48 -1.74 1.31 39.24
CA GLY A 48 -1.87 2.49 40.09
C GLY A 48 -3.15 2.53 40.95
N GLY A 49 -3.69 1.36 41.33
CA GLY A 49 -4.93 1.24 42.11
C GLY A 49 -6.23 1.06 41.32
N VAL A 50 -6.19 1.14 39.98
CA VAL A 50 -7.33 0.79 39.10
C VAL A 50 -7.53 -0.73 39.09
N PRO A 51 -8.75 -1.27 38.93
CA PRO A 51 -8.95 -2.70 38.70
C PRO A 51 -8.08 -3.22 37.54
N GLY A 52 -7.45 -4.39 37.71
CA GLY A 52 -6.46 -4.89 36.76
C GLY A 52 -7.03 -5.18 35.37
N ASP A 53 -8.26 -5.68 35.31
CA ASP A 53 -9.00 -5.90 34.07
C ASP A 53 -9.34 -4.59 33.36
N ASP A 54 -9.78 -3.57 34.09
CA ASP A 54 -10.07 -2.25 33.52
C ASP A 54 -8.81 -1.56 32.99
N TYR A 55 -7.67 -1.71 33.70
CA TYR A 55 -6.38 -1.22 33.23
C TYR A 55 -5.95 -1.88 31.92
N LEU A 56 -6.04 -3.22 31.83
CA LEU A 56 -5.68 -3.97 30.62
C LEU A 56 -6.57 -3.61 29.42
N ARG A 57 -7.89 -3.46 29.62
CA ARG A 57 -8.82 -3.01 28.58
C ARG A 57 -8.52 -1.59 28.12
N THR A 58 -8.13 -0.72 29.05
CA THR A 58 -7.72 0.65 28.73
C THR A 58 -6.46 0.64 27.85
N LEU A 59 -5.46 -0.18 28.18
CA LEU A 59 -4.27 -0.35 27.35
C LEU A 59 -4.60 -0.92 25.97
N ALA A 60 -5.47 -1.93 25.88
CA ALA A 60 -5.92 -2.47 24.60
C ALA A 60 -6.63 -1.40 23.75
N GLY A 61 -7.45 -0.54 24.38
CA GLY A 61 -8.08 0.60 23.72
C GLY A 61 -7.08 1.64 23.19
N LEU A 62 -6.06 1.97 23.98
CA LEU A 62 -5.00 2.89 23.56
C LEU A 62 -4.20 2.34 22.37
N LEU A 63 -3.86 1.04 22.39
CA LEU A 63 -3.16 0.41 21.27
C LEU A 63 -3.99 0.44 19.98
N ARG A 64 -5.30 0.19 20.07
CA ARG A 64 -6.21 0.35 18.93
C ARG A 64 -6.29 1.79 18.45
N ALA A 65 -6.32 2.76 19.35
CA ALA A 65 -6.33 4.17 18.99
C ALA A 65 -5.07 4.57 18.20
N VAL A 66 -3.90 4.02 18.57
CA VAL A 66 -2.64 4.22 17.84
C VAL A 66 -2.68 3.56 16.45
N GLU A 67 -3.36 2.43 16.31
CA GLU A 67 -3.59 1.78 14.99
C GLU A 67 -4.69 2.49 14.17
N GLN A 68 -5.57 3.24 14.82
CA GLN A 68 -6.74 3.91 14.25
C GLN A 68 -6.49 5.31 13.68
N GLU A 69 -5.27 5.85 13.68
CA GLU A 69 -4.94 6.88 12.71
C GLU A 69 -4.54 6.18 11.41
N PRO A 70 -5.48 5.85 10.49
CA PRO A 70 -5.08 5.45 9.16
C PRO A 70 -4.24 6.58 8.58
N GLU A 71 -3.13 6.24 7.93
CA GLU A 71 -2.44 7.20 7.09
C GLU A 71 -3.47 7.86 6.17
N ALA A 72 -3.42 9.20 6.04
CA ALA A 72 -4.34 9.95 5.21
C ALA A 72 -4.37 9.29 3.81
N GLY A 73 -5.55 8.81 3.41
CA GLY A 73 -5.71 8.19 2.10
C GLY A 73 -5.61 9.24 0.99
N PHE A 74 -5.47 8.81 -0.26
CA PHE A 74 -5.39 9.73 -1.41
C PHE A 74 -6.64 10.59 -1.64
N VAL A 75 -7.75 10.29 -0.96
CA VAL A 75 -8.93 11.17 -0.92
C VAL A 75 -8.68 12.38 -0.02
N ASP A 76 -7.97 12.18 1.09
CA ASP A 76 -7.70 13.21 2.10
C ASP A 76 -6.40 13.98 1.80
N LEU A 77 -5.42 13.30 1.19
CA LEU A 77 -4.15 13.87 0.72
C LEU A 77 -3.82 13.36 -0.70
N PRO A 78 -4.38 14.01 -1.75
CA PRO A 78 -4.06 13.67 -3.12
C PRO A 78 -2.56 13.85 -3.42
N LEU A 79 -2.03 13.04 -4.34
CA LEU A 79 -0.65 13.22 -4.83
C LEU A 79 -0.49 14.58 -5.49
N ALA A 80 0.59 15.29 -5.15
CA ALA A 80 1.05 16.43 -5.92
C ALA A 80 1.61 15.99 -7.28
N ASP A 81 1.60 16.90 -8.26
CA ASP A 81 2.14 16.68 -9.61
C ASP A 81 3.56 16.10 -9.59
N TRP A 82 4.48 16.73 -8.85
CA TRP A 82 5.85 16.26 -8.75
C TRP A 82 5.98 14.88 -8.08
N GLU A 83 5.08 14.53 -7.16
CA GLU A 83 5.08 13.21 -6.51
C GLU A 83 4.63 12.13 -7.49
N ALA A 84 3.61 12.41 -8.29
CA ALA A 84 3.16 11.51 -9.35
C ALA A 84 4.26 11.32 -10.41
N ALA A 85 4.93 12.40 -10.83
CA ALA A 85 6.01 12.35 -11.81
C ALA A 85 7.23 11.54 -11.33
N VAL A 86 7.58 11.64 -10.05
CA VAL A 86 8.67 10.85 -9.45
C VAL A 86 8.27 9.39 -9.25
N ARG A 87 7.01 9.13 -8.91
CA ARG A 87 6.52 7.78 -8.58
C ARG A 87 6.21 6.94 -9.81
N PHE A 88 5.81 7.55 -10.93
CA PHE A 88 5.39 6.87 -12.15
C PHE A 88 6.11 7.40 -13.41
N PRO A 89 7.46 7.49 -13.40
CA PRO A 89 8.21 8.18 -14.44
C PRO A 89 8.00 7.57 -15.83
N GLU A 90 7.81 6.26 -15.94
CA GLU A 90 7.66 5.58 -17.23
C GLU A 90 6.28 5.85 -17.85
N LEU A 91 5.22 6.01 -17.04
CA LEU A 91 3.90 6.39 -17.55
C LEU A 91 3.88 7.82 -18.10
N PHE A 92 4.60 8.74 -17.45
CA PHE A 92 4.79 10.10 -17.98
C PHE A 92 5.60 10.09 -19.26
N GLY A 93 6.72 9.36 -19.28
CA GLY A 93 7.58 9.22 -20.46
C GLY A 93 6.84 8.59 -21.65
N PHE A 94 6.10 7.52 -21.41
CA PHE A 94 5.29 6.86 -22.43
C PHE A 94 4.22 7.79 -22.99
N GLY A 95 3.48 8.51 -22.12
CA GLY A 95 2.50 9.51 -22.56
C GLY A 95 3.11 10.57 -23.47
N ALA A 96 4.25 11.14 -23.05
CA ALA A 96 4.94 12.18 -23.79
C ALA A 96 5.45 11.72 -25.16
N ASN A 97 6.02 10.51 -25.24
CA ASN A 97 6.69 10.02 -26.44
C ASN A 97 5.75 9.30 -27.43
N TRP A 98 4.68 8.69 -26.96
CA TRP A 98 3.88 7.76 -27.80
C TRP A 98 2.39 8.11 -27.89
N ILE A 99 1.87 8.96 -26.99
CA ILE A 99 0.43 9.24 -26.90
C ILE A 99 0.09 10.66 -27.35
N TYR A 100 0.78 11.67 -26.80
CA TYR A 100 0.31 13.06 -26.93
C TYR A 100 0.55 13.70 -28.30
N GLU A 101 1.50 13.21 -29.08
CA GLU A 101 1.78 13.75 -30.42
C GLU A 101 0.73 13.35 -31.47
N GLY A 102 -0.15 12.38 -31.14
CA GLY A 102 -1.25 11.96 -32.03
C GLY A 102 -0.78 11.28 -33.31
N GLU A 103 0.43 10.71 -33.31
CA GLU A 103 0.99 9.96 -34.44
C GLU A 103 0.11 8.75 -34.80
N TYR A 104 -0.50 8.12 -33.79
CA TYR A 104 -1.30 6.91 -33.96
C TYR A 104 -2.81 7.19 -33.83
N PRO A 105 -3.66 6.50 -34.60
CA PRO A 105 -5.11 6.73 -34.60
C PRO A 105 -5.83 6.36 -33.30
N SER A 106 -5.23 5.49 -32.49
CA SER A 106 -5.78 5.03 -31.23
C SER A 106 -4.69 4.72 -30.21
N LEU A 107 -5.08 4.65 -28.93
CA LEU A 107 -4.18 4.22 -27.85
C LEU A 107 -3.62 2.81 -28.12
N SER A 108 -4.47 1.90 -28.61
CA SER A 108 -4.08 0.53 -28.94
C SER A 108 -2.97 0.51 -30.01
N ASP A 109 -3.13 1.34 -31.04
CA ASP A 109 -2.13 1.48 -32.10
C ASP A 109 -0.81 2.06 -31.56
N SER A 110 -0.87 3.06 -30.66
CA SER A 110 0.32 3.58 -29.99
C SER A 110 1.04 2.52 -29.15
N ILE A 111 0.31 1.71 -28.38
CA ILE A 111 0.88 0.65 -27.54
C ILE A 111 1.55 -0.41 -28.40
N ALA A 112 0.89 -0.86 -29.47
CA ALA A 112 1.45 -1.83 -30.40
C ALA A 112 2.73 -1.30 -31.06
N ALA A 113 2.71 -0.06 -31.54
CA ALA A 113 3.88 0.56 -32.17
C ALA A 113 5.06 0.74 -31.21
N PHE A 114 4.80 1.12 -29.96
CA PHE A 114 5.82 1.17 -28.91
C PHE A 114 6.44 -0.21 -28.67
N ILE A 115 5.61 -1.25 -28.54
CA ILE A 115 6.09 -2.62 -28.31
C ILE A 115 7.00 -3.07 -29.46
N ASP A 116 6.59 -2.81 -30.69
CA ASP A 116 7.36 -3.16 -31.88
C ASP A 116 8.69 -2.39 -31.96
N ALA A 117 8.70 -1.11 -31.55
CA ALA A 117 9.86 -0.23 -31.63
C ALA A 117 10.94 -0.54 -30.58
N GLU A 118 10.56 -1.02 -29.39
CA GLU A 118 11.50 -1.35 -28.32
C GLU A 118 12.25 -2.67 -28.57
N HIS A 119 11.74 -3.54 -29.44
CA HIS A 119 12.40 -4.79 -29.77
C HIS A 119 13.71 -4.54 -30.55
N PRO A 120 14.86 -5.20 -30.22
CA PRO A 120 15.03 -6.33 -29.28
C PRO A 120 15.46 -5.94 -27.86
N PHE A 121 15.52 -4.64 -27.53
CA PHE A 121 15.99 -4.13 -26.23
C PHE A 121 14.86 -3.94 -25.22
N CYS A 122 13.74 -4.65 -25.43
CA CYS A 122 12.47 -4.45 -24.74
C CYS A 122 12.48 -4.81 -23.24
N GLY A 123 13.41 -5.66 -22.79
CA GLY A 123 13.38 -6.22 -21.43
C GLY A 123 13.41 -5.15 -20.32
N GLU A 124 14.22 -4.11 -20.47
CA GLU A 124 14.32 -3.04 -19.47
C GLU A 124 13.11 -2.11 -19.53
N SER A 125 12.79 -1.57 -20.70
CA SER A 125 11.68 -0.64 -20.91
C SER A 125 10.32 -1.24 -20.49
N PHE A 126 10.04 -2.48 -20.89
CA PHE A 126 8.77 -3.13 -20.59
C PHE A 126 8.61 -3.44 -19.11
N SER A 127 9.67 -3.90 -18.45
CA SER A 127 9.62 -4.23 -17.02
C SER A 127 9.28 -3.02 -16.16
N ARG A 128 9.84 -1.85 -16.49
CA ARG A 128 9.60 -0.61 -15.73
C ARG A 128 8.23 -0.02 -16.02
N LEU A 129 7.81 0.03 -17.29
CA LEU A 129 6.48 0.50 -17.66
C LEU A 129 5.37 -0.38 -17.06
N ALA A 130 5.53 -1.71 -17.12
CA ALA A 130 4.59 -2.64 -16.50
C ALA A 130 4.56 -2.48 -14.97
N ALA A 131 5.72 -2.26 -14.33
CA ALA A 131 5.78 -2.02 -12.89
C ALA A 131 5.02 -0.75 -12.48
N ASP A 132 5.19 0.35 -13.22
CA ASP A 132 4.44 1.59 -12.98
C ASP A 132 2.94 1.38 -13.17
N ALA A 133 2.53 0.72 -14.27
CA ALA A 133 1.13 0.43 -14.56
C ALA A 133 0.47 -0.43 -13.47
N GLN A 134 1.15 -1.49 -13.03
CA GLN A 134 0.68 -2.36 -11.95
C GLN A 134 0.62 -1.61 -10.61
N SER A 135 1.63 -0.78 -10.33
CA SER A 135 1.69 0.04 -9.12
C SER A 135 0.49 1.00 -9.04
N VAL A 136 0.11 1.64 -10.15
CA VAL A 136 -1.10 2.48 -10.21
C VAL A 136 -2.37 1.66 -9.95
N LEU A 137 -2.52 0.49 -10.58
CA LEU A 137 -3.72 -0.36 -10.40
C LEU A 137 -3.86 -0.89 -8.97
N VAL A 138 -2.74 -1.17 -8.28
CA VAL A 138 -2.73 -1.62 -6.88
C VAL A 138 -2.99 -0.44 -5.93
N THR A 139 -2.39 0.72 -6.19
CA THR A 139 -2.50 1.92 -5.34
C THR A 139 -3.90 2.55 -5.45
N PHE A 140 -4.50 2.52 -6.65
CA PHE A 140 -5.79 3.14 -6.95
C PHE A 140 -6.77 2.10 -7.51
N PRO A 141 -7.25 1.14 -6.68
CA PRO A 141 -8.01 0.00 -7.16
C PRO A 141 -9.41 0.35 -7.69
N GLN A 142 -9.94 1.51 -7.27
CA GLN A 142 -11.25 2.00 -7.69
C GLN A 142 -11.08 3.00 -8.85
N PRO A 143 -11.79 2.82 -9.99
CA PRO A 143 -11.66 3.70 -11.15
C PRO A 143 -11.88 5.19 -10.84
N ALA A 144 -12.82 5.49 -9.92
CA ALA A 144 -13.08 6.87 -9.50
C ALA A 144 -11.88 7.50 -8.76
N VAL A 145 -11.19 6.72 -7.91
CA VAL A 145 -10.02 7.21 -7.15
C VAL A 145 -8.82 7.38 -8.08
N LEU A 146 -8.62 6.45 -9.02
CA LEU A 146 -7.61 6.58 -10.08
C LEU A 146 -7.85 7.86 -10.89
N SER A 147 -9.08 8.08 -11.34
CA SER A 147 -9.42 9.26 -12.14
C SER A 147 -9.15 10.57 -11.40
N ALA A 148 -9.50 10.63 -10.11
CA ALA A 148 -9.31 11.82 -9.28
C ALA A 148 -7.82 12.13 -8.97
N ASN A 149 -6.95 11.11 -8.98
CA ASN A 149 -5.56 11.25 -8.50
C ASN A 149 -4.49 11.10 -9.57
N VAL A 150 -4.79 10.45 -10.69
CA VAL A 150 -3.81 10.07 -11.72
C VAL A 150 -4.16 10.68 -13.07
N THR A 151 -5.42 10.59 -13.50
CA THR A 151 -5.83 11.08 -14.84
C THR A 151 -5.69 12.61 -14.97
N CYS A 152 -5.74 13.36 -13.86
CA CYS A 152 -5.43 14.79 -13.89
C CYS A 152 -4.01 15.11 -14.34
N TRP A 153 -3.05 14.20 -14.13
CA TRP A 153 -1.64 14.37 -14.48
C TRP A 153 -1.24 13.59 -15.72
N ILE A 154 -1.85 12.42 -15.93
CA ILE A 154 -1.60 11.54 -17.06
C ILE A 154 -2.93 11.24 -17.76
N PRO A 155 -3.41 12.11 -18.66
CA PRO A 155 -4.79 12.07 -19.16
C PRO A 155 -5.21 10.80 -19.89
N TRP A 156 -4.25 10.06 -20.48
CA TRP A 156 -4.53 8.81 -21.16
C TRP A 156 -4.72 7.62 -20.20
N VAL A 157 -4.30 7.77 -18.93
CA VAL A 157 -4.34 6.69 -17.95
C VAL A 157 -5.77 6.47 -17.46
N SER A 158 -6.25 5.25 -17.73
CA SER A 158 -7.44 4.64 -17.15
C SER A 158 -7.12 3.20 -16.73
N ARG A 159 -8.03 2.55 -16.00
CA ARG A 159 -7.85 1.13 -15.64
C ARG A 159 -7.71 0.26 -16.89
N GLU A 160 -8.53 0.54 -17.90
CA GLU A 160 -8.57 -0.18 -19.17
C GLU A 160 -7.26 0.02 -19.93
N ALA A 161 -6.80 1.26 -20.06
CA ALA A 161 -5.54 1.61 -20.72
C ALA A 161 -4.33 0.93 -20.07
N LEU A 162 -4.24 0.95 -18.73
CA LEU A 162 -3.14 0.29 -18.01
C LEU A 162 -3.20 -1.23 -18.17
N SER A 163 -4.40 -1.82 -18.17
CA SER A 163 -4.57 -3.26 -18.39
C SER A 163 -4.13 -3.64 -19.80
N GLU A 164 -4.42 -2.80 -20.80
CA GLU A 164 -4.02 -3.00 -22.19
C GLU A 164 -2.49 -2.93 -22.37
N VAL A 165 -1.82 -1.96 -21.73
CA VAL A 165 -0.35 -1.88 -21.71
C VAL A 165 0.26 -3.15 -21.13
N ILE A 166 -0.21 -3.60 -19.95
CA ILE A 166 0.29 -4.80 -19.30
C ILE A 166 0.06 -6.04 -20.18
N GLN A 167 -1.15 -6.18 -20.75
CA GLN A 167 -1.48 -7.31 -21.60
C GLN A 167 -0.62 -7.33 -22.88
N GLY A 168 -0.42 -6.19 -23.54
CA GLY A 168 0.43 -6.09 -24.73
C GLY A 168 1.88 -6.48 -24.44
N ILE A 169 2.43 -5.98 -23.34
CA ILE A 169 3.78 -6.35 -22.87
C ILE A 169 3.87 -7.86 -22.58
N ASP A 170 2.94 -8.40 -21.79
CA ASP A 170 2.94 -9.82 -21.41
C ASP A 170 2.79 -10.74 -22.64
N ASP A 171 1.97 -10.35 -23.61
CA ASP A 171 1.80 -11.08 -24.86
C ASP A 171 3.08 -11.07 -25.70
N HIS A 172 3.73 -9.92 -25.86
CA HIS A 172 5.03 -9.84 -26.54
C HIS A 172 6.08 -10.72 -25.86
N MET A 173 6.20 -10.63 -24.52
CA MET A 173 7.15 -11.43 -23.76
C MET A 173 6.88 -12.93 -23.93
N ARG A 174 5.61 -13.33 -24.02
CA ARG A 174 5.25 -14.73 -24.26
C ARG A 174 5.53 -15.17 -25.70
N THR A 175 5.31 -14.34 -26.71
CA THR A 175 5.49 -14.75 -28.11
C THR A 175 6.96 -14.76 -28.50
N GLU A 176 7.69 -13.71 -28.17
CA GLU A 176 9.07 -13.50 -28.63
C GLU A 176 10.11 -14.12 -27.69
N HIS A 177 9.76 -14.36 -26.42
CA HIS A 177 10.73 -14.80 -25.40
C HIS A 177 10.35 -16.09 -24.64
N ALA A 178 9.26 -16.79 -24.96
CA ALA A 178 8.89 -18.06 -24.27
C ALA A 178 9.86 -19.24 -24.49
N GLY A 179 10.87 -19.09 -25.34
CA GLY A 179 11.90 -20.10 -25.62
C GLY A 179 13.34 -19.67 -25.31
N SER A 180 13.54 -18.51 -24.68
CA SER A 180 14.87 -18.02 -24.27
C SER A 180 15.29 -18.57 -22.90
#